data_AF-A0A759NXG3-F1
#
_entry.id   AF-A0A759NXG3-F1
#
_cell.length_a   1.000
_cell.length_b   1.000
_cell.length_c   1.000
_cell.angle_alpha   90.00
_cell.angle_beta   90.00
_cell.angle_gamma   90.00
#
_symmetry.space_group_name_H-M   'P 1'
#
loop_
_entity.id
_entity.type
_entity.pdbx_description
1 polymer ?
#
loop_
_entity_poly.entity_id
_entity_poly.type
_entity_poly.pdbx_seq_one_letter_code
_entity_poly.pdbx_strand_id
1 'polypeptide(L)'
;MLFTRKVLSVLCCLCLSGSVLASGVLDPNRPMVASADVIPVHEGPLGMVDVAPYGGVFPLTAIINKANHNVQDVKVTVLGKGEKGIPISYDVGPQAINTHDGIPVFGLYPDYVNKVKVDWTEEGKKQTYTWSIYAAPVSLPSTTGQTAVLPTVEPVKVDSSLKNRLYLFNHITGMPRAGHIMHVAGGAANWDYTGINWISDTNGDVRGYMNIDKFRSQDDITRFGSMMSFHQVNDGNLIFGQGQRYFKYDFLGRVISDKRLPKGFIDFSHAITETPKGTYLLRVAKENYPLNGKYTINTVRDHILEVDQNGDTVDYWDLPKILDPYRDDVILAMDQGAVCLSVDAEHSGQVMTKEQLAKQPFGDIAGSGPGRNWAHVNSVSYDPRDDSIIISSRHQSAIIKIGRDKKVKWILSDPSGWKGELAKKVLKPVDSNGKPLTCEAHHCDGGFDWTWTQHTGWLVPSKSTGGKTVVTAFDNGDARGMEQPAMPSMKYSRGVEYQIDEKNMTVSQMWEYGKERGFDWYSAITSVTEYRPETKTMFMYSATAGMSGTKPIVSVLDEVKDGTQDVMLELKVHSNRAGMLGYRALIIDPEQMFKK
;
A
#
# COMPACT_ATOMS: atom_id res chain seq x y z
N MET A 1 -71.86 54.72 31.15
CA MET A 1 -71.08 55.36 30.07
C MET A 1 -69.84 54.51 29.81
N LEU A 2 -69.63 54.18 28.52
CA LEU A 2 -68.41 53.74 27.85
C LEU A 2 -67.75 52.37 28.19
N PHE A 3 -67.89 51.42 27.25
CA PHE A 3 -66.85 50.78 26.39
C PHE A 3 -65.37 50.91 26.84
N THR A 4 -64.44 49.92 26.73
CA THR A 4 -64.20 48.93 25.66
C THR A 4 -63.08 47.93 26.04
N ARG A 5 -63.08 46.79 25.32
CA ARG A 5 -61.97 45.88 24.90
C ARG A 5 -61.54 44.69 25.79
N LYS A 6 -62.07 43.53 25.36
CA LYS A 6 -61.60 42.15 25.55
C LYS A 6 -60.21 41.92 24.94
N VAL A 7 -59.41 41.07 25.59
CA VAL A 7 -58.61 40.02 24.93
C VAL A 7 -58.77 38.74 25.76
N LEU A 8 -59.21 37.68 25.10
CA LEU A 8 -59.50 36.36 25.68
C LEU A 8 -58.26 35.48 25.49
N SER A 9 -57.71 34.94 26.57
CA SER A 9 -56.55 34.03 26.56
C SER A 9 -56.99 32.62 26.15
N VAL A 10 -56.36 32.08 25.12
CA VAL A 10 -56.58 30.72 24.60
C VAL A 10 -55.83 29.71 25.48
N LEU A 11 -56.61 28.75 25.99
CA LEU A 11 -56.21 27.51 26.65
C LEU A 11 -55.63 26.55 25.60
N CYS A 12 -54.45 25.94 25.84
CA CYS A 12 -53.91 24.89 24.96
C CYS A 12 -53.54 23.61 25.73
N CYS A 13 -54.39 22.61 25.51
CA CYS A 13 -54.23 21.15 25.54
C CYS A 13 -52.99 20.49 26.19
N LEU A 14 -53.22 19.81 27.31
CA LEU A 14 -52.63 18.51 27.62
C LEU A 14 -53.69 17.43 27.34
N CYS A 15 -53.67 16.85 26.15
CA CYS A 15 -54.46 15.66 25.83
C CYS A 15 -53.63 14.40 26.11
N LEU A 16 -53.90 13.80 27.27
CA LEU A 16 -53.68 12.38 27.52
C LEU A 16 -54.67 11.58 26.66
N SER A 17 -54.18 10.89 25.63
CA SER A 17 -54.88 9.82 24.92
C SER A 17 -53.81 8.78 24.57
N GLY A 18 -53.80 7.58 25.12
CA GLY A 18 -54.89 6.62 25.10
C GLY A 18 -54.57 5.58 24.01
N SER A 19 -53.69 4.61 24.32
CA SER A 19 -53.47 3.40 23.51
C SER A 19 -52.70 2.35 24.32
N VAL A 20 -53.25 1.98 25.47
CA VAL A 20 -53.05 0.63 26.03
C VAL A 20 -54.44 0.04 26.06
N LEU A 21 -54.72 -0.86 25.11
CA LEU A 21 -55.75 -1.91 25.12
C LEU A 21 -55.91 -2.42 23.68
N ALA A 22 -54.94 -3.22 23.23
CA ALA A 22 -55.20 -4.27 22.25
C ALA A 22 -55.13 -5.59 23.02
N SER A 23 -56.29 -6.02 23.49
CA SER A 23 -56.55 -7.34 24.05
C SER A 23 -56.39 -8.40 22.95
N GLY A 24 -55.16 -8.79 22.68
CA GLY A 24 -54.81 -10.13 22.21
C GLY A 24 -54.09 -10.81 23.36
N VAL A 25 -54.43 -12.07 23.65
CA VAL A 25 -53.80 -12.92 24.67
C VAL A 25 -52.31 -12.62 24.74
N LEU A 26 -51.86 -11.92 25.80
CA LEU A 26 -50.44 -11.73 26.05
C LEU A 26 -49.90 -13.11 26.40
N ASP A 27 -49.20 -13.72 25.45
CA ASP A 27 -48.41 -14.91 25.67
C ASP A 27 -47.53 -14.65 26.92
N PRO A 28 -47.69 -15.41 28.01
CA PRO A 28 -46.95 -15.19 29.25
C PRO A 28 -45.44 -15.42 29.09
N ASN A 29 -45.00 -16.03 27.98
CA ASN A 29 -43.58 -16.15 27.61
C ASN A 29 -43.10 -15.00 26.72
N ARG A 30 -43.97 -14.03 26.36
CA ARG A 30 -43.61 -12.90 25.52
C ARG A 30 -42.81 -11.87 26.32
N PRO A 31 -41.55 -11.56 25.95
CA PRO A 31 -40.83 -10.48 26.57
C PRO A 31 -41.55 -9.15 26.28
N MET A 32 -41.79 -8.33 27.31
CA MET A 32 -42.29 -6.98 27.09
C MET A 32 -41.19 -6.13 26.46
N VAL A 33 -41.37 -5.76 25.20
CA VAL A 33 -40.48 -4.83 24.49
C VAL A 33 -41.23 -3.52 24.23
N ALA A 34 -40.56 -2.37 24.38
CA ALA A 34 -41.17 -1.04 24.28
C ALA A 34 -41.57 -0.63 22.84
N SER A 35 -41.27 -1.46 21.86
CA SER A 35 -41.55 -1.25 20.43
C SER A 35 -42.18 -2.50 19.82
N ALA A 36 -42.66 -2.38 18.58
CA ALA A 36 -43.25 -3.48 17.80
C ALA A 36 -42.39 -4.76 17.84
N ASP A 37 -43.06 -5.91 17.69
CA ASP A 37 -42.43 -7.23 17.71
C ASP A 37 -41.26 -7.30 16.73
N VAL A 38 -40.06 -7.59 17.24
CA VAL A 38 -38.89 -7.89 16.43
C VAL A 38 -38.94 -9.37 16.08
N ILE A 39 -39.51 -9.70 14.92
CA ILE A 39 -39.46 -11.05 14.37
C ILE A 39 -38.06 -11.24 13.76
N PRO A 40 -37.25 -12.21 14.22
CA PRO A 40 -35.95 -12.48 13.63
C PRO A 40 -36.12 -12.87 12.15
N VAL A 41 -35.47 -12.14 11.26
CA VAL A 41 -35.41 -12.50 9.84
C VAL A 41 -34.26 -13.49 9.64
N HIS A 42 -34.60 -14.67 9.14
CA HIS A 42 -33.63 -15.72 8.83
C HIS A 42 -33.43 -15.84 7.32
N GLU A 43 -32.16 -15.97 6.90
CA GLU A 43 -31.79 -16.28 5.53
C GLU A 43 -31.01 -17.60 5.52
N GLY A 44 -31.71 -18.70 5.25
CA GLY A 44 -31.14 -20.05 5.37
C GLY A 44 -31.15 -20.57 6.82
N PRO A 45 -30.16 -21.40 7.21
CA PRO A 45 -30.15 -22.08 8.52
C PRO A 45 -29.62 -21.23 9.68
N LEU A 46 -29.11 -20.02 9.41
CA LEU A 46 -28.56 -19.09 10.41
C LEU A 46 -29.35 -17.77 10.36
N GLY A 47 -28.71 -16.64 10.69
CA GLY A 47 -29.32 -15.31 10.64
C GLY A 47 -29.33 -14.64 9.26
N MET A 48 -29.72 -13.37 9.25
CA MET A 48 -29.68 -12.49 8.08
C MET A 48 -28.25 -12.29 7.55
N VAL A 49 -28.10 -12.03 6.26
CA VAL A 49 -26.81 -11.70 5.65
C VAL A 49 -26.65 -10.19 5.52
N ASP A 50 -25.64 -9.63 6.17
CA ASP A 50 -25.25 -8.23 6.03
C ASP A 50 -24.23 -8.10 4.90
N VAL A 51 -24.67 -7.59 3.73
CA VAL A 51 -23.77 -7.30 2.60
C VAL A 51 -23.11 -5.94 2.78
N ALA A 52 -21.81 -5.84 2.46
CA ALA A 52 -21.01 -4.64 2.63
C ALA A 52 -21.07 -4.08 4.08
N PRO A 53 -20.73 -4.90 5.10
CA PRO A 53 -20.78 -4.50 6.51
C PRO A 53 -19.82 -3.32 6.79
N TYR A 54 -19.86 -2.81 8.03
CA TYR A 54 -18.97 -1.75 8.51
C TYR A 54 -18.96 -0.49 7.62
N GLY A 55 -20.14 -0.11 7.13
CA GLY A 55 -20.32 1.10 6.32
C GLY A 55 -19.82 0.97 4.89
N GLY A 56 -19.53 -0.25 4.43
CA GLY A 56 -19.16 -0.54 3.04
C GLY A 56 -17.77 -0.05 2.67
N VAL A 57 -16.79 -0.18 3.58
CA VAL A 57 -15.37 0.07 3.26
C VAL A 57 -14.85 -0.96 2.27
N PHE A 58 -15.23 -2.24 2.43
CA PHE A 58 -15.01 -3.31 1.45
C PHE A 58 -16.36 -3.86 0.96
N PRO A 59 -16.96 -3.30 -0.10
CA PRO A 59 -18.33 -3.64 -0.50
C PRO A 59 -18.54 -5.07 -1.00
N LEU A 60 -17.48 -5.76 -1.43
CA LEU A 60 -17.54 -7.14 -1.94
C LEU A 60 -17.33 -8.17 -0.82
N THR A 61 -17.94 -7.90 0.32
CA THR A 61 -17.89 -8.75 1.51
C THR A 61 -19.26 -8.85 2.15
N ALA A 62 -19.45 -9.81 3.05
CA ALA A 62 -20.66 -9.98 3.83
C ALA A 62 -20.38 -10.58 5.21
N ILE A 63 -21.37 -10.51 6.11
CA ILE A 63 -21.42 -11.30 7.35
C ILE A 63 -22.71 -12.13 7.31
N ILE A 64 -22.59 -13.44 7.48
CA ILE A 64 -23.74 -14.31 7.74
C ILE A 64 -23.93 -14.37 9.25
N ASN A 65 -24.95 -13.68 9.78
CA ASN A 65 -25.14 -13.57 11.23
C ASN A 65 -25.36 -14.96 11.85
N LYS A 66 -24.72 -15.23 12.99
CA LYS A 66 -24.88 -16.55 13.64
C LYS A 66 -26.22 -16.70 14.35
N ALA A 67 -26.96 -15.61 14.63
CA ALA A 67 -28.29 -15.64 15.27
C ALA A 67 -28.36 -16.56 16.51
N ASN A 68 -27.38 -16.45 17.41
CA ASN A 68 -27.18 -17.28 18.61
C ASN A 68 -26.82 -18.77 18.37
N HIS A 69 -26.61 -19.20 17.13
CA HIS A 69 -26.05 -20.52 16.85
C HIS A 69 -24.60 -20.62 17.33
N ASN A 70 -24.25 -21.78 17.88
CA ASN A 70 -22.87 -22.08 18.32
C ASN A 70 -22.12 -22.79 17.19
N VAL A 71 -21.74 -22.01 16.18
CA VAL A 71 -21.01 -22.51 15.01
C VAL A 71 -19.53 -22.69 15.31
N GLN A 72 -18.97 -23.83 14.92
CA GLN A 72 -17.57 -24.23 15.12
C GLN A 72 -16.98 -24.79 13.83
N ASP A 73 -15.65 -24.91 13.73
CA ASP A 73 -14.94 -25.49 12.57
C ASP A 73 -15.43 -24.93 11.22
N VAL A 74 -15.62 -23.61 11.17
CA VAL A 74 -16.25 -22.95 10.03
C VAL A 74 -15.27 -22.87 8.87
N LYS A 75 -15.72 -23.32 7.70
CA LYS A 75 -15.02 -23.14 6.42
C LYS A 75 -15.93 -22.46 5.42
N VAL A 76 -15.46 -21.34 4.89
CA VAL A 76 -16.17 -20.59 3.85
C VAL A 76 -15.58 -20.93 2.49
N THR A 77 -16.44 -21.05 1.48
CA THR A 77 -16.06 -21.15 0.07
C THR A 77 -16.96 -20.27 -0.78
N VAL A 78 -16.41 -19.16 -1.29
CA VAL A 78 -17.07 -18.38 -2.35
C VAL A 78 -16.80 -19.09 -3.67
N LEU A 79 -17.85 -19.68 -4.26
CA LEU A 79 -17.74 -20.48 -5.48
C LEU A 79 -17.39 -19.60 -6.69
N GLY A 80 -16.66 -20.19 -7.64
CA GLY A 80 -16.29 -19.53 -8.88
C GLY A 80 -17.49 -19.11 -9.73
N LYS A 81 -17.40 -17.95 -10.38
CA LYS A 81 -18.39 -17.47 -11.36
C LYS A 81 -18.21 -18.21 -12.70
N GLY A 82 -19.23 -18.94 -13.13
CA GLY A 82 -19.23 -19.68 -14.39
C GLY A 82 -18.17 -20.80 -14.43
N GLU A 83 -17.75 -21.21 -15.62
CA GLU A 83 -16.84 -22.35 -15.80
C GLU A 83 -15.37 -22.03 -15.47
N LYS A 84 -14.96 -20.76 -15.59
CA LYS A 84 -13.57 -20.30 -15.40
C LYS A 84 -13.32 -19.63 -14.05
N GLY A 85 -14.37 -19.37 -13.28
CA GLY A 85 -14.25 -18.67 -12.01
C GLY A 85 -13.45 -19.48 -10.98
N ILE A 86 -12.57 -18.79 -10.25
CA ILE A 86 -11.71 -19.40 -9.24
C ILE A 86 -12.42 -19.33 -7.88
N PRO A 87 -12.66 -20.46 -7.18
CA PRO A 87 -13.23 -20.41 -5.84
C PRO A 87 -12.21 -19.85 -4.84
N ILE A 88 -12.68 -19.09 -3.86
CA ILE A 88 -11.87 -18.67 -2.71
C ILE A 88 -12.37 -19.42 -1.49
N SER A 89 -11.46 -20.08 -0.76
CA SER A 89 -11.79 -20.82 0.45
C SER A 89 -10.82 -20.52 1.57
N TYR A 90 -11.33 -20.44 2.79
CA TYR A 90 -10.57 -20.18 4.01
C TYR A 90 -11.37 -20.65 5.22
N ASP A 91 -10.63 -20.95 6.29
CA ASP A 91 -11.21 -21.28 7.59
C ASP A 91 -11.49 -19.99 8.37
N VAL A 92 -12.50 -20.03 9.24
CA VAL A 92 -12.87 -18.93 10.12
C VAL A 92 -12.77 -19.41 11.57
N GLY A 93 -11.90 -18.75 12.32
CA GLY A 93 -11.66 -19.03 13.72
C GLY A 93 -12.73 -18.45 14.66
N PRO A 94 -12.76 -18.94 15.91
CA PRO A 94 -13.75 -18.53 16.90
C PRO A 94 -13.65 -17.05 17.28
N GLN A 95 -12.46 -16.43 17.24
CA GLN A 95 -12.34 -15.00 17.52
C GLN A 95 -13.01 -14.17 16.43
N ALA A 96 -12.82 -14.51 15.16
CA ALA A 96 -13.48 -13.84 14.05
C ALA A 96 -15.01 -13.98 14.14
N ILE A 97 -15.52 -15.20 14.39
CA ILE A 97 -16.96 -15.45 14.56
C ILE A 97 -17.55 -14.58 15.67
N ASN A 98 -16.87 -14.48 16.81
CA ASN A 98 -17.34 -13.68 17.94
C ASN A 98 -17.16 -12.18 17.73
N THR A 99 -16.13 -11.75 17.01
CA THR A 99 -15.89 -10.33 16.70
C THR A 99 -16.96 -9.78 15.78
N HIS A 100 -17.43 -10.59 14.84
CA HIS A 100 -18.40 -10.18 13.82
C HIS A 100 -19.84 -10.62 14.12
N ASP A 101 -20.07 -11.32 15.23
CA ASP A 101 -21.34 -11.99 15.56
C ASP A 101 -21.88 -12.86 14.41
N GLY A 102 -20.99 -13.48 13.65
CA GLY A 102 -21.33 -14.13 12.41
C GLY A 102 -20.11 -14.59 11.62
N ILE A 103 -20.39 -15.23 10.48
CA ILE A 103 -19.39 -15.83 9.61
C ILE A 103 -18.96 -14.77 8.57
N PRO A 104 -17.70 -14.30 8.60
CA PRO A 104 -17.18 -13.33 7.65
C PRO A 104 -17.05 -13.95 6.26
N VAL A 105 -17.52 -13.24 5.24
CA VAL A 105 -17.45 -13.63 3.84
C VAL A 105 -16.68 -12.57 3.06
N PHE A 106 -15.49 -12.92 2.62
CA PHE A 106 -14.63 -12.19 1.70
C PHE A 106 -14.58 -12.85 0.32
N GLY A 107 -14.42 -12.04 -0.74
CA GLY A 107 -14.11 -12.53 -2.09
C GLY A 107 -15.29 -12.59 -3.06
N LEU A 108 -16.36 -11.81 -2.82
CA LEU A 108 -17.53 -11.79 -3.69
C LEU A 108 -17.20 -11.17 -5.06
N TYR A 109 -17.83 -11.67 -6.12
CA TYR A 109 -17.82 -11.03 -7.43
C TYR A 109 -18.80 -9.84 -7.45
N PRO A 110 -18.43 -8.70 -8.06
CA PRO A 110 -19.33 -7.56 -8.22
C PRO A 110 -20.43 -7.86 -9.24
N ASP A 111 -21.58 -7.19 -9.06
CA ASP A 111 -22.77 -7.33 -9.90
C ASP A 111 -23.14 -8.80 -10.20
N TYR A 112 -23.20 -9.59 -9.13
CA TYR A 112 -23.40 -11.03 -9.25
C TYR A 112 -24.10 -11.59 -8.03
N VAL A 113 -24.96 -12.59 -8.27
CA VAL A 113 -25.55 -13.42 -7.20
C VAL A 113 -24.55 -14.52 -6.89
N ASN A 114 -23.66 -14.22 -5.96
CA ASN A 114 -22.60 -15.11 -5.51
C ASN A 114 -23.18 -16.34 -4.80
N LYS A 115 -22.55 -17.49 -5.02
CA LYS A 115 -22.86 -18.72 -4.29
C LYS A 115 -21.79 -18.94 -3.24
N VAL A 116 -22.19 -18.86 -1.97
CA VAL A 116 -21.27 -18.96 -0.83
C VAL A 116 -21.62 -20.20 -0.05
N LYS A 117 -20.79 -21.23 -0.16
CA LYS A 117 -20.91 -22.47 0.60
C LYS A 117 -20.21 -22.29 1.93
N VAL A 118 -20.88 -22.64 3.02
CA VAL A 118 -20.26 -22.74 4.34
C VAL A 118 -20.45 -24.14 4.89
N ASP A 119 -19.36 -24.72 5.36
CA ASP A 119 -19.34 -25.93 6.15
C ASP A 119 -19.04 -25.55 7.61
N TRP A 120 -19.78 -26.09 8.58
CA TRP A 120 -19.52 -25.85 10.01
C TRP A 120 -19.95 -27.06 10.84
N THR A 121 -19.52 -27.08 12.10
CA THR A 121 -19.97 -28.01 13.14
C THR A 121 -20.91 -27.26 14.08
N GLU A 122 -22.06 -27.87 14.39
CA GLU A 122 -22.99 -27.39 15.41
C GLU A 122 -23.53 -28.59 16.21
N GLU A 123 -23.48 -28.52 17.54
CA GLU A 123 -23.87 -29.63 18.43
C GLU A 123 -23.19 -30.98 18.09
N GLY A 124 -21.93 -30.92 17.63
CA GLY A 124 -21.16 -32.09 17.21
C GLY A 124 -21.56 -32.68 15.84
N LYS A 125 -22.48 -32.04 15.12
CA LYS A 125 -22.92 -32.46 13.77
C LYS A 125 -22.34 -31.52 12.71
N LYS A 126 -21.86 -32.12 11.61
CA LYS A 126 -21.45 -31.35 10.43
C LYS A 126 -22.67 -30.85 9.67
N GLN A 127 -22.65 -29.58 9.34
CA GLN A 127 -23.66 -28.88 8.56
C GLN A 127 -23.01 -28.30 7.30
N THR A 128 -23.80 -28.16 6.24
CA THR A 128 -23.38 -27.48 5.01
C THR A 128 -24.56 -26.73 4.41
N TYR A 129 -24.33 -25.50 3.96
CA TYR A 129 -25.37 -24.72 3.28
C TYR A 129 -24.74 -23.75 2.28
N THR A 130 -25.47 -23.45 1.20
CA THR A 130 -25.02 -22.52 0.16
C THR A 130 -25.96 -21.32 0.08
N TRP A 131 -25.46 -20.16 0.52
CA TRP A 131 -26.17 -18.88 0.40
C TRP A 131 -26.08 -18.32 -1.02
N SER A 132 -27.10 -17.56 -1.40
CA SER A 132 -27.11 -16.74 -2.61
C SER A 132 -27.05 -15.27 -2.21
N ILE A 133 -25.89 -14.64 -2.41
CA ILE A 133 -25.61 -13.28 -1.93
C ILE A 133 -25.38 -12.36 -3.13
N TYR A 134 -26.29 -11.42 -3.37
CA TYR A 134 -26.08 -10.41 -4.40
C TYR A 134 -25.11 -9.34 -3.88
N ALA A 135 -24.01 -9.13 -4.61
CA ALA A 135 -23.11 -8.00 -4.37
C ALA A 135 -23.31 -6.95 -5.46
N ALA A 136 -23.36 -5.68 -5.06
CA ALA A 136 -23.56 -4.57 -5.98
C ALA A 136 -22.39 -4.44 -6.99
N PRO A 137 -22.59 -3.73 -8.11
CA PRO A 137 -21.51 -3.37 -9.02
C PRO A 137 -20.43 -2.53 -8.30
N VAL A 138 -19.20 -2.54 -8.85
CA VAL A 138 -18.15 -1.65 -8.36
C VAL A 138 -18.58 -0.20 -8.56
N SER A 139 -18.49 0.59 -7.49
CA SER A 139 -18.80 2.02 -7.50
C SER A 139 -17.59 2.80 -6.97
N LEU A 140 -16.97 3.58 -7.85
CA LEU A 140 -15.85 4.47 -7.56
C LEU A 140 -16.03 5.77 -8.36
N PRO A 141 -15.46 6.89 -7.89
CA PRO A 141 -15.40 8.13 -8.67
C PRO A 141 -14.77 7.92 -10.06
N SER A 142 -15.44 8.43 -11.08
CA SER A 142 -14.98 8.37 -12.48
C SER A 142 -14.41 9.70 -12.95
N THR A 143 -13.59 9.66 -13.99
CA THR A 143 -12.93 10.83 -14.58
C THR A 143 -12.97 10.83 -16.09
N THR A 144 -12.71 11.99 -16.70
CA THR A 144 -12.62 12.14 -18.16
C THR A 144 -11.58 11.18 -18.74
N GLY A 145 -11.94 10.52 -19.84
CA GLY A 145 -11.05 9.59 -20.55
C GLY A 145 -11.00 8.17 -19.96
N GLN A 146 -11.82 7.88 -18.96
CA GLN A 146 -11.94 6.55 -18.35
C GLN A 146 -12.90 5.64 -19.14
N THR A 147 -12.45 4.42 -19.44
CA THR A 147 -13.20 3.44 -20.26
C THR A 147 -13.93 2.36 -19.45
N ALA A 148 -13.56 2.17 -18.19
CA ALA A 148 -14.15 1.20 -17.26
C ALA A 148 -13.99 1.69 -15.80
N VAL A 149 -14.75 1.16 -14.84
CA VAL A 149 -14.65 1.61 -13.43
C VAL A 149 -13.29 1.28 -12.81
N LEU A 150 -12.76 0.08 -13.08
CA LEU A 150 -11.44 -0.37 -12.64
C LEU A 150 -10.56 -0.72 -13.85
N PRO A 151 -9.23 -0.69 -13.70
CA PRO A 151 -8.31 -1.35 -14.63
C PRO A 151 -8.64 -2.84 -14.80
N THR A 152 -8.39 -3.38 -15.98
CA THR A 152 -8.60 -4.80 -16.29
C THR A 152 -7.31 -5.60 -16.11
N VAL A 153 -7.43 -6.80 -15.55
CA VAL A 153 -6.31 -7.72 -15.37
C VAL A 153 -6.44 -8.85 -16.38
N GLU A 154 -5.41 -9.04 -17.20
CA GLU A 154 -5.33 -10.07 -18.23
C GLU A 154 -4.27 -11.11 -17.83
N PRO A 155 -4.64 -12.38 -17.64
CA PRO A 155 -3.66 -13.43 -17.40
C PRO A 155 -2.92 -13.80 -18.69
N VAL A 156 -1.59 -13.71 -18.67
CA VAL A 156 -0.72 -14.16 -19.77
C VAL A 156 -0.22 -15.58 -19.49
N LYS A 157 0.24 -15.83 -18.27
CA LYS A 157 0.68 -17.14 -17.78
C LYS A 157 0.29 -17.30 -16.32
N VAL A 158 -0.21 -18.47 -15.95
CA VAL A 158 -0.52 -18.82 -14.56
C VAL A 158 -0.15 -20.27 -14.34
N ASP A 159 0.93 -20.52 -13.60
CA ASP A 159 1.26 -21.86 -13.14
C ASP A 159 0.19 -22.39 -12.17
N SER A 160 -0.09 -23.69 -12.26
CA SER A 160 -1.12 -24.35 -11.43
C SER A 160 -0.91 -24.18 -9.92
N SER A 161 0.34 -24.02 -9.46
CA SER A 161 0.68 -23.77 -8.06
C SER A 161 0.32 -22.37 -7.59
N LEU A 162 0.16 -21.41 -8.50
CA LEU A 162 -0.16 -20.01 -8.21
C LEU A 162 -1.62 -19.65 -8.55
N LYS A 163 -2.42 -20.60 -9.03
CA LYS A 163 -3.80 -20.37 -9.51
C LYS A 163 -4.76 -19.73 -8.49
N ASN A 164 -4.46 -19.84 -7.20
CA ASN A 164 -5.33 -19.33 -6.12
C ASN A 164 -4.81 -18.01 -5.54
N ARG A 165 -3.78 -17.40 -6.15
CA ARG A 165 -3.26 -16.11 -5.71
C ARG A 165 -4.32 -15.01 -5.86
N LEU A 166 -4.33 -14.11 -4.90
CA LEU A 166 -5.09 -12.87 -4.94
C LEU A 166 -4.11 -11.70 -4.86
N TYR A 167 -4.29 -10.71 -5.71
CA TYR A 167 -3.43 -9.54 -5.77
C TYR A 167 -4.24 -8.29 -5.52
N LEU A 168 -3.87 -7.53 -4.49
CA LEU A 168 -4.32 -6.15 -4.31
C LEU A 168 -3.46 -5.26 -5.19
N PHE A 169 -4.08 -4.57 -6.14
CA PHE A 169 -3.45 -3.55 -6.96
C PHE A 169 -3.76 -2.17 -6.37
N ASN A 170 -2.72 -1.36 -6.17
CA ASN A 170 -2.83 0.03 -5.75
C ASN A 170 -2.38 0.92 -6.91
N HIS A 171 -3.35 1.56 -7.54
CA HIS A 171 -3.14 2.57 -8.58
C HIS A 171 -3.47 3.95 -8.04
N ILE A 172 -2.97 4.98 -8.71
CA ILE A 172 -3.24 6.37 -8.36
C ILE A 172 -3.56 7.17 -9.61
N THR A 173 -4.50 8.10 -9.48
CA THR A 173 -4.97 8.93 -10.58
C THR A 173 -5.27 10.35 -10.12
N GLY A 174 -5.05 11.31 -11.01
CA GLY A 174 -5.40 12.72 -10.79
C GLY A 174 -6.90 12.93 -10.97
N MET A 175 -7.54 13.58 -10.00
CA MET A 175 -8.93 14.03 -10.05
C MET A 175 -9.01 15.55 -10.23
N PRO A 176 -10.14 16.11 -10.70
CA PRO A 176 -10.34 17.57 -10.68
C PRO A 176 -10.14 18.08 -9.25
N ARG A 177 -9.21 19.04 -9.06
CA ARG A 177 -8.67 19.54 -7.77
C ARG A 177 -7.51 18.75 -7.15
N ALA A 178 -6.94 17.72 -7.76
CA ALA A 178 -5.68 17.15 -7.24
C ALA A 178 -4.60 18.25 -7.11
N GLY A 179 -3.85 18.27 -6.01
CA GLY A 179 -2.73 19.20 -5.79
C GLY A 179 -3.11 20.66 -5.47
N HIS A 180 -4.37 20.97 -5.14
CA HIS A 180 -4.80 22.34 -4.83
C HIS A 180 -4.39 22.85 -3.44
N ILE A 181 -4.01 21.95 -2.52
CA ILE A 181 -3.53 22.30 -1.18
C ILE A 181 -2.01 22.25 -1.18
N MET A 182 -1.39 23.33 -0.73
CA MET A 182 0.06 23.41 -0.52
C MET A 182 0.35 23.94 0.88
N HIS A 183 1.36 23.37 1.53
CA HIS A 183 1.93 23.94 2.73
C HIS A 183 2.70 25.22 2.37
N VAL A 184 2.49 26.29 3.12
CA VAL A 184 3.17 27.58 2.86
C VAL A 184 4.69 27.47 3.04
N ALA A 185 5.15 26.69 4.01
CA ALA A 185 6.57 26.55 4.36
C ALA A 185 7.32 25.45 3.56
N GLY A 186 6.78 25.06 2.39
CA GLY A 186 7.22 23.85 1.68
C GLY A 186 6.63 22.58 2.29
N GLY A 187 7.04 21.41 1.79
CA GLY A 187 6.42 20.11 2.07
C GLY A 187 5.76 19.52 0.82
N ALA A 188 4.89 18.52 1.01
CA ALA A 188 4.32 17.72 -0.07
C ALA A 188 2.79 17.50 0.07
N ALA A 189 2.04 18.43 0.70
CA ALA A 189 0.58 18.35 0.77
C ALA A 189 -0.11 18.31 -0.60
N ASN A 190 0.55 18.83 -1.64
CA ASN A 190 0.11 18.76 -3.02
C ASN A 190 0.12 17.32 -3.58
N TRP A 191 0.74 16.38 -2.88
CA TRP A 191 0.71 14.95 -3.19
C TRP A 191 -0.65 14.31 -2.87
N ASP A 192 -1.67 14.73 -3.62
CA ASP A 192 -3.07 14.37 -3.40
C ASP A 192 -3.68 13.69 -4.64
N TYR A 193 -3.16 12.51 -4.97
CA TYR A 193 -3.78 11.63 -5.98
C TYR A 193 -4.78 10.69 -5.33
N THR A 194 -5.85 10.38 -6.07
CA THR A 194 -6.86 9.43 -5.63
C THR A 194 -6.37 8.01 -5.86
N GLY A 195 -6.37 7.21 -4.79
CA GLY A 195 -6.04 5.79 -4.86
C GLY A 195 -7.18 5.00 -5.49
N ILE A 196 -6.86 4.05 -6.36
CA ILE A 196 -7.78 3.05 -6.90
C ILE A 196 -7.24 1.71 -6.44
N ASN A 197 -7.94 1.07 -5.51
CA ASN A 197 -7.48 -0.13 -4.81
C ASN A 197 -8.48 -1.26 -4.99
N TRP A 198 -8.06 -2.32 -5.67
CA TRP A 198 -8.89 -3.49 -5.91
C TRP A 198 -8.09 -4.77 -5.80
N ILE A 199 -8.78 -5.88 -5.58
CA ILE A 199 -8.22 -7.22 -5.49
C ILE A 199 -8.72 -8.00 -6.69
N SER A 200 -7.81 -8.65 -7.42
CA SER A 200 -8.16 -9.60 -8.47
C SER A 200 -7.56 -10.98 -8.21
N ASP A 201 -8.25 -12.01 -8.70
CA ASP A 201 -7.70 -13.36 -8.80
C ASP A 201 -6.86 -13.54 -10.07
N THR A 202 -6.26 -14.72 -10.25
CA THR A 202 -5.42 -15.01 -11.42
C THR A 202 -6.20 -15.22 -12.72
N ASN A 203 -7.54 -15.25 -12.70
CA ASN A 203 -8.36 -15.19 -13.91
C ASN A 203 -8.61 -13.73 -14.35
N GLY A 204 -8.18 -12.76 -13.54
CA GLY A 204 -8.38 -11.34 -13.75
C GLY A 204 -9.70 -10.80 -13.21
N ASP A 205 -10.50 -11.64 -12.55
CA ASP A 205 -11.79 -11.23 -11.99
C ASP A 205 -11.60 -10.39 -10.73
N VAL A 206 -12.43 -9.36 -10.55
CA VAL A 206 -12.43 -8.52 -9.34
C VAL A 206 -13.08 -9.27 -8.18
N ARG A 207 -12.34 -9.42 -7.07
CA ARG A 207 -12.73 -10.15 -5.85
C ARG A 207 -12.78 -9.27 -4.60
N GLY A 208 -12.46 -7.99 -4.74
CA GLY A 208 -12.50 -7.00 -3.67
C GLY A 208 -12.20 -5.61 -4.20
N TYR A 209 -12.70 -4.58 -3.53
CA TYR A 209 -12.24 -3.20 -3.74
C TYR A 209 -12.49 -2.36 -2.50
N MET A 210 -11.74 -1.27 -2.36
CA MET A 210 -11.93 -0.31 -1.27
C MET A 210 -12.80 0.85 -1.73
N ASN A 211 -13.84 1.17 -0.94
CA ASN A 211 -14.63 2.37 -1.15
C ASN A 211 -13.85 3.60 -0.66
N ILE A 212 -13.20 4.28 -1.61
CA ILE A 212 -12.29 5.39 -1.33
C ILE A 212 -13.00 6.67 -0.86
N ASP A 213 -14.30 6.81 -1.12
CA ASP A 213 -15.10 7.96 -0.67
C ASP A 213 -15.21 8.01 0.87
N LYS A 214 -14.94 6.88 1.55
CA LYS A 214 -14.90 6.80 3.01
C LYS A 214 -13.66 7.45 3.62
N PHE A 215 -12.60 7.62 2.84
CA PHE A 215 -11.29 8.06 3.32
C PHE A 215 -10.96 9.50 2.96
N ARG A 216 -11.56 10.02 1.88
CA ARG A 216 -11.25 11.33 1.32
C ARG A 216 -12.33 12.35 1.67
N SER A 217 -11.91 13.60 1.84
CA SER A 217 -12.79 14.75 1.98
C SER A 217 -12.12 15.94 1.32
N GLN A 218 -12.86 16.73 0.56
CA GLN A 218 -12.33 17.95 -0.07
C GLN A 218 -12.25 19.12 0.90
N ASP A 219 -12.94 19.04 2.04
CA ASP A 219 -13.06 20.15 3.00
C ASP A 219 -12.20 19.94 4.25
N ASP A 220 -11.56 18.77 4.38
CA ASP A 220 -10.79 18.39 5.56
C ASP A 220 -9.38 17.95 5.15
N ILE A 221 -8.40 18.85 5.32
CA ILE A 221 -6.97 18.63 5.02
C ILE A 221 -6.40 17.35 5.65
N THR A 222 -7.02 16.87 6.73
CA THR A 222 -6.60 15.64 7.42
C THR A 222 -6.88 14.38 6.59
N ARG A 223 -7.77 14.48 5.60
CA ARG A 223 -8.25 13.42 4.71
C ARG A 223 -7.74 13.54 3.28
N PHE A 224 -6.73 14.38 3.06
CA PHE A 224 -6.01 14.49 1.80
C PHE A 224 -4.85 13.47 1.74
N GLY A 225 -4.31 13.31 0.54
CA GLY A 225 -3.17 12.46 0.25
C GLY A 225 -3.55 11.17 -0.45
N SER A 226 -2.56 10.52 -1.03
CA SER A 226 -2.72 9.23 -1.71
C SER A 226 -2.63 8.06 -0.74
N MET A 227 -3.51 7.08 -0.91
CA MET A 227 -3.42 5.80 -0.20
C MET A 227 -2.23 5.00 -0.74
N MET A 228 -1.29 4.63 0.14
CA MET A 228 -0.03 4.01 -0.24
C MET A 228 0.40 2.96 0.78
N SER A 229 1.28 2.05 0.33
CA SER A 229 1.95 1.05 1.16
C SER A 229 1.01 0.08 1.87
N PHE A 230 0.17 -0.59 1.09
CA PHE A 230 -0.66 -1.68 1.60
C PHE A 230 0.19 -2.87 2.03
N HIS A 231 -0.09 -3.41 3.22
CA HIS A 231 0.47 -4.65 3.72
C HIS A 231 -0.60 -5.45 4.45
N GLN A 232 -0.68 -6.75 4.19
CA GLN A 232 -1.37 -7.67 5.08
C GLN A 232 -0.39 -8.07 6.18
N VAL A 233 -0.72 -7.76 7.43
CA VAL A 233 0.15 -8.02 8.57
C VAL A 233 -0.14 -9.36 9.23
N ASN A 234 0.73 -9.78 10.16
CA ASN A 234 0.74 -11.12 10.77
C ASN A 234 -0.56 -11.49 11.50
N ASP A 235 -1.37 -10.51 11.90
CA ASP A 235 -2.68 -10.77 12.52
C ASP A 235 -3.83 -10.86 11.50
N GLY A 236 -3.52 -10.89 10.20
CA GLY A 236 -4.48 -11.05 9.11
C GLY A 236 -5.06 -9.75 8.56
N ASN A 237 -4.81 -8.62 9.24
CA ASN A 237 -5.41 -7.33 8.91
C ASN A 237 -4.59 -6.56 7.86
N LEU A 238 -5.19 -5.53 7.29
CA LEU A 238 -4.60 -4.65 6.29
C LEU A 238 -4.15 -3.33 6.93
N ILE A 239 -2.90 -2.94 6.70
CA ILE A 239 -2.40 -1.59 7.03
C ILE A 239 -2.04 -0.81 5.77
N PHE A 240 -2.17 0.51 5.85
CA PHE A 240 -1.79 1.46 4.81
C PHE A 240 -1.76 2.88 5.38
N GLY A 241 -1.29 3.87 4.62
CA GLY A 241 -1.38 5.27 5.04
C GLY A 241 -1.78 6.22 3.91
N GLN A 242 -2.17 7.42 4.30
CA GLN A 242 -2.68 8.46 3.41
C GLN A 242 -2.41 9.85 4.00
N GLY A 243 -1.46 10.58 3.40
CA GLY A 243 -1.18 11.98 3.70
C GLY A 243 -0.92 12.26 5.17
N GLN A 244 -1.95 12.56 5.95
CA GLN A 244 -1.79 12.92 7.36
C GLN A 244 -2.29 11.83 8.32
N ARG A 245 -2.61 10.65 7.79
CA ARG A 245 -3.22 9.52 8.52
C ARG A 245 -2.60 8.18 8.14
N TYR A 246 -2.77 7.21 9.02
CA TYR A 246 -2.46 5.80 8.78
C TYR A 246 -3.48 4.91 9.46
N PHE A 247 -3.63 3.70 8.93
CA PHE A 247 -4.82 2.89 9.13
C PHE A 247 -4.49 1.41 9.36
N LYS A 248 -5.38 0.74 10.10
CA LYS A 248 -5.48 -0.71 10.19
C LYS A 248 -6.95 -1.12 10.12
N TYR A 249 -7.27 -2.01 9.20
CA TYR A 249 -8.63 -2.52 8.95
C TYR A 249 -8.60 -4.03 8.82
N ASP A 250 -9.66 -4.71 9.22
CA ASP A 250 -9.89 -6.07 8.71
C ASP A 250 -10.47 -6.03 7.29
N PHE A 251 -10.49 -7.19 6.62
CA PHE A 251 -10.96 -7.29 5.24
C PHE A 251 -12.48 -7.18 5.08
N LEU A 252 -13.25 -7.07 6.17
CA LEU A 252 -14.68 -6.71 6.12
C LEU A 252 -14.90 -5.20 6.20
N GLY A 253 -13.89 -4.43 6.59
CA GLY A 253 -13.94 -2.98 6.66
C GLY A 253 -14.14 -2.42 8.06
N ARG A 254 -14.03 -3.27 9.09
CA ARG A 254 -14.05 -2.79 10.47
C ARG A 254 -12.81 -1.97 10.75
N VAL A 255 -13.00 -0.80 11.33
CA VAL A 255 -11.89 0.05 11.78
C VAL A 255 -11.24 -0.59 13.00
N ILE A 256 -9.97 -0.99 12.85
CA ILE A 256 -9.13 -1.43 13.99
C ILE A 256 -8.34 -0.22 14.50
N SER A 257 -7.79 0.56 13.58
CA SER A 257 -7.09 1.80 13.88
C SER A 257 -7.23 2.78 12.74
N ASP A 258 -7.42 4.04 13.11
CA ASP A 258 -7.40 5.19 12.21
C ASP A 258 -6.77 6.34 12.99
N LYS A 259 -5.51 6.65 12.66
CA LYS A 259 -4.69 7.55 13.47
C LYS A 259 -4.15 8.71 12.64
N ARG A 260 -4.04 9.85 13.31
CA ARG A 260 -3.33 11.04 12.83
C ARG A 260 -1.83 10.86 13.05
N LEU A 261 -1.02 11.47 12.19
CA LEU A 261 0.40 11.63 12.49
C LEU A 261 0.58 12.45 13.78
N PRO A 262 1.57 12.11 14.63
CA PRO A 262 1.92 12.91 15.79
C PRO A 262 2.30 14.34 15.41
N LYS A 263 2.04 15.28 16.32
CA LYS A 263 2.35 16.71 16.10
C LYS A 263 3.82 16.91 15.71
N GLY A 264 4.04 17.73 14.68
CA GLY A 264 5.37 18.01 14.16
C GLY A 264 5.81 17.06 13.04
N PHE A 265 5.00 16.05 12.69
CA PHE A 265 5.19 15.22 11.50
C PHE A 265 3.99 15.36 10.58
N ILE A 266 4.26 15.40 9.27
CA ILE A 266 3.27 15.62 8.22
C ILE A 266 3.60 14.73 7.01
N ASP A 267 2.69 14.69 6.05
CA ASP A 267 2.94 14.21 4.67
C ASP A 267 3.48 12.76 4.62
N PHE A 268 2.87 11.86 5.39
CA PHE A 268 3.01 10.43 5.18
C PHE A 268 2.84 10.12 3.70
N SER A 269 3.77 9.32 3.19
CA SER A 269 3.63 8.73 1.87
C SER A 269 4.58 7.53 1.73
N HIS A 270 4.31 6.67 0.75
CA HIS A 270 5.14 5.56 0.27
C HIS A 270 5.38 4.35 1.19
N ALA A 271 5.52 4.51 2.51
CA ALA A 271 5.92 3.39 3.36
C ALA A 271 5.34 3.45 4.78
N ILE A 272 4.58 2.41 5.12
CA ILE A 272 4.29 1.96 6.48
C ILE A 272 4.79 0.51 6.63
N THR A 273 5.30 0.14 7.80
CA THR A 273 5.70 -1.25 8.10
C THR A 273 5.42 -1.54 9.57
N GLU A 274 4.70 -2.63 9.86
CA GLU A 274 4.55 -3.14 11.22
C GLU A 274 5.80 -3.92 11.62
N THR A 275 6.35 -3.64 12.80
CA THR A 275 7.50 -4.36 13.33
C THR A 275 7.05 -5.56 14.17
N PRO A 276 7.92 -6.56 14.41
CA PRO A 276 7.63 -7.64 15.35
C PRO A 276 7.35 -7.19 16.79
N LYS A 277 7.67 -5.93 17.14
CA LYS A 277 7.35 -5.32 18.44
C LYS A 277 5.92 -4.77 18.51
N GLY A 278 5.17 -4.82 17.40
CA GLY A 278 3.84 -4.22 17.29
C GLY A 278 3.84 -2.71 17.08
N THR A 279 4.99 -2.09 16.83
CA THR A 279 5.13 -0.68 16.44
C THR A 279 4.99 -0.52 14.92
N TYR A 280 4.76 0.71 14.45
CA TYR A 280 4.74 1.04 13.03
C TYR A 280 5.87 1.99 12.68
N LEU A 281 6.64 1.66 11.64
CA LEU A 281 7.55 2.58 10.98
C LEU A 281 6.80 3.30 9.86
N LEU A 282 6.89 4.62 9.84
CA LEU A 282 6.19 5.53 8.92
C LEU A 282 7.21 6.43 8.23
N ARG A 283 7.15 6.53 6.91
CA ARG A 283 7.91 7.55 6.18
C ARG A 283 7.12 8.84 6.10
N VAL A 284 7.65 9.90 6.70
CA VAL A 284 6.99 11.19 6.88
C VAL A 284 7.93 12.35 6.53
N ALA A 285 7.40 13.57 6.60
CA ALA A 285 8.15 14.81 6.65
C ALA A 285 8.11 15.40 8.06
N LYS A 286 9.07 16.28 8.36
CA LYS A 286 9.10 17.06 9.59
C LYS A 286 8.53 18.45 9.33
N GLU A 287 7.52 18.81 10.11
CA GLU A 287 6.94 20.16 10.12
C GLU A 287 7.81 21.11 10.96
N ASN A 288 7.89 22.38 10.52
CA ASN A 288 8.61 23.46 11.20
C ASN A 288 10.08 23.12 11.53
N TYR A 289 10.75 22.42 10.61
CA TYR A 289 12.17 22.05 10.73
C TYR A 289 13.07 23.30 10.69
N PRO A 290 13.97 23.50 11.67
CA PRO A 290 14.83 24.66 11.72
C PRO A 290 15.91 24.60 10.64
N LEU A 291 16.00 25.67 9.84
CA LEU A 291 16.99 25.84 8.79
C LEU A 291 17.92 27.01 9.14
N ASN A 292 19.22 26.72 9.24
CA ASN A 292 20.30 27.69 9.47
C ASN A 292 20.07 28.63 10.68
N GLY A 293 19.28 28.21 11.67
CA GLY A 293 18.98 28.97 12.89
C GLY A 293 18.10 30.22 12.69
N LYS A 294 17.54 30.44 11.49
CA LYS A 294 16.77 31.66 11.17
C LYS A 294 15.37 31.40 10.62
N TYR A 295 15.18 30.27 9.95
CA TYR A 295 13.92 29.96 9.26
C TYR A 295 13.41 28.60 9.70
N THR A 296 12.11 28.38 9.50
CA THR A 296 11.48 27.07 9.61
C THR A 296 10.88 26.69 8.27
N ILE A 297 11.12 25.46 7.84
CA ILE A 297 10.57 24.87 6.62
C ILE A 297 9.90 23.55 6.96
N ASN A 298 9.09 23.00 6.07
CA ASN A 298 8.73 21.58 6.16
C ASN A 298 9.65 20.75 5.27
N THR A 299 10.12 19.62 5.78
CA THR A 299 11.00 18.73 5.00
C THR A 299 10.20 17.90 4.01
N VAL A 300 10.87 17.09 3.18
CA VAL A 300 10.20 16.28 2.16
C VAL A 300 10.79 14.86 2.18
N ARG A 301 9.98 13.89 2.60
CA ARG A 301 10.25 12.45 2.43
C ARG A 301 11.60 11.97 2.99
N ASP A 302 12.05 12.59 4.07
CA ASP A 302 13.40 12.42 4.62
C ASP A 302 13.39 12.15 6.14
N HIS A 303 12.26 11.70 6.68
CA HIS A 303 12.13 11.28 8.06
C HIS A 303 11.46 9.90 8.16
N ILE A 304 11.95 9.06 9.06
CA ILE A 304 11.30 7.82 9.47
C ILE A 304 10.85 7.98 10.90
N LEU A 305 9.56 7.75 11.16
CA LEU A 305 8.94 7.84 12.47
C LEU A 305 8.55 6.44 12.93
N GLU A 306 8.87 6.08 14.17
CA GLU A 306 8.33 4.89 14.83
C GLU A 306 7.25 5.29 15.83
N VAL A 307 6.07 4.70 15.71
CA VAL A 307 4.95 4.89 16.64
C VAL A 307 4.49 3.57 17.23
N ASP A 308 3.95 3.60 18.45
CA ASP A 308 3.33 2.43 19.06
C ASP A 308 1.88 2.21 18.55
N GLN A 309 1.18 1.25 19.15
CA GLN A 309 -0.22 0.95 18.80
C GLN A 309 -1.21 2.04 19.25
N ASN A 310 -0.83 2.94 20.15
CA ASN A 310 -1.61 4.12 20.53
C ASN A 310 -1.39 5.28 19.55
N GLY A 311 -0.29 5.25 18.81
CA GLY A 311 0.15 6.31 17.91
C GLY A 311 1.10 7.29 18.59
N ASP A 312 1.63 6.93 19.76
CA ASP A 312 2.63 7.72 20.46
C ASP A 312 4.00 7.48 19.83
N THR A 313 4.77 8.56 19.68
CA THR A 313 6.12 8.50 19.11
C THR A 313 7.05 7.72 20.03
N VAL A 314 7.59 6.61 19.52
CA VAL A 314 8.62 5.81 20.18
C VAL A 314 10.01 6.38 19.88
N ASP A 315 10.27 6.67 18.61
CA ASP A 315 11.57 7.17 18.12
C ASP A 315 11.42 7.75 16.71
N TYR A 316 12.43 8.44 16.20
CA TYR A 316 12.48 8.85 14.79
C TYR A 316 13.91 9.05 14.28
N TRP A 317 14.10 8.89 12.98
CA TRP A 317 15.35 9.12 12.26
C TRP A 317 15.24 10.39 11.42
N ASP A 318 16.04 11.40 11.81
CA ASP A 318 16.23 12.67 11.10
C ASP A 318 17.32 12.49 10.04
N LEU A 319 16.94 12.09 8.83
CA LEU A 319 17.90 11.73 7.78
C LEU A 319 18.78 12.90 7.32
N PRO A 320 18.32 14.17 7.29
CA PRO A 320 19.18 15.32 7.08
C PRO A 320 20.39 15.41 8.01
N LYS A 321 20.31 14.86 9.23
CA LYS A 321 21.42 14.82 10.20
C LYS A 321 22.25 13.54 10.12
N ILE A 322 21.68 12.46 9.58
CA ILE A 322 22.31 11.13 9.53
C ILE A 322 23.07 10.93 8.22
N LEU A 323 22.55 11.47 7.11
CA LEU A 323 23.08 11.33 5.76
C LEU A 323 23.58 12.68 5.24
N ASP A 324 23.92 12.74 3.95
CA ASP A 324 24.31 13.97 3.27
C ASP A 324 23.14 14.50 2.42
N PRO A 325 22.41 15.53 2.87
CA PRO A 325 21.33 16.10 2.08
C PRO A 325 21.81 16.90 0.87
N TYR A 326 23.12 17.10 0.73
CA TYR A 326 23.72 17.90 -0.33
C TYR A 326 24.39 17.08 -1.42
N ARG A 327 24.43 15.74 -1.29
CA ARG A 327 24.85 14.86 -2.38
C ARG A 327 23.83 14.94 -3.52
N ASP A 328 24.24 15.53 -4.64
CA ASP A 328 23.38 15.89 -5.77
C ASP A 328 23.67 15.12 -7.06
N ASP A 329 24.66 14.21 -7.04
CA ASP A 329 25.16 13.47 -8.20
C ASP A 329 24.01 12.79 -8.99
N VAL A 330 23.16 12.03 -8.30
CA VAL A 330 22.01 11.34 -8.92
C VAL A 330 20.96 12.35 -9.39
N ILE A 331 20.67 13.38 -8.60
CA ILE A 331 19.65 14.38 -8.94
C ILE A 331 19.99 15.11 -10.25
N LEU A 332 21.27 15.36 -10.49
CA LEU A 332 21.78 15.98 -11.72
C LEU A 332 21.78 15.02 -12.92
N ALA A 333 21.67 13.71 -12.70
CA ALA A 333 21.59 12.70 -13.74
C ALA A 333 20.16 12.22 -14.03
N MET A 334 19.19 12.60 -13.18
CA MET A 334 17.81 12.14 -13.27
C MET A 334 17.02 12.84 -14.39
N ASP A 335 16.12 12.06 -14.98
CA ASP A 335 15.19 12.51 -16.00
C ASP A 335 14.12 13.43 -15.39
N GLN A 336 14.10 14.69 -15.83
CA GLN A 336 13.12 15.68 -15.37
C GLN A 336 11.70 15.38 -15.86
N GLY A 337 11.54 14.56 -16.90
CA GLY A 337 10.24 14.11 -17.39
C GLY A 337 9.59 13.01 -16.54
N ALA A 338 10.30 12.45 -15.55
CA ALA A 338 9.80 11.39 -14.68
C ALA A 338 10.27 11.55 -13.22
N VAL A 339 9.93 12.69 -12.60
CA VAL A 339 10.23 12.95 -11.18
C VAL A 339 9.00 12.62 -10.33
N CYS A 340 9.11 11.56 -9.51
CA CYS A 340 8.05 11.07 -8.64
C CYS A 340 6.81 10.54 -9.40
N LEU A 341 5.74 11.33 -9.56
CA LEU A 341 4.56 11.02 -10.40
C LEU A 341 4.29 12.15 -11.41
N SER A 342 5.11 13.21 -11.41
CA SER A 342 5.02 14.26 -12.41
C SER A 342 5.66 13.73 -13.68
N VAL A 343 4.81 13.28 -14.59
CA VAL A 343 5.22 12.86 -15.93
C VAL A 343 5.12 14.07 -16.85
N ASP A 344 6.26 14.54 -17.31
CA ASP A 344 6.37 15.61 -18.29
C ASP A 344 7.01 15.07 -19.56
N ALA A 345 6.17 14.80 -20.56
CA ALA A 345 6.63 14.24 -21.83
C ALA A 345 7.52 15.22 -22.61
N GLU A 346 7.38 16.53 -22.42
CA GLU A 346 8.16 17.56 -23.15
C GLU A 346 9.60 17.67 -22.62
N HIS A 347 9.81 17.35 -21.35
CA HIS A 347 11.12 17.37 -20.69
C HIS A 347 11.71 15.96 -20.46
N SER A 348 11.13 14.92 -21.06
CA SER A 348 11.63 13.55 -20.99
C SER A 348 13.04 13.43 -21.57
N GLY A 349 13.94 12.80 -20.81
CA GLY A 349 15.37 12.65 -21.13
C GLY A 349 16.22 13.88 -20.85
N GLN A 350 15.66 14.99 -20.37
CA GLN A 350 16.41 16.18 -19.99
C GLN A 350 16.87 16.10 -18.53
N VAL A 351 18.04 16.68 -18.24
CA VAL A 351 18.62 16.76 -16.89
C VAL A 351 18.71 18.22 -16.43
N MET A 352 18.72 18.44 -15.12
CA MET A 352 18.96 19.77 -14.56
C MET A 352 20.45 20.13 -14.56
N THR A 353 20.76 21.40 -14.81
CA THR A 353 22.09 21.96 -14.52
C THR A 353 22.26 22.28 -13.04
N LYS A 354 23.50 22.44 -12.57
CA LYS A 354 23.79 22.87 -11.19
C LYS A 354 23.20 24.24 -10.86
N GLU A 355 23.16 25.16 -11.81
CA GLU A 355 22.58 26.49 -11.64
C GLU A 355 21.06 26.42 -11.49
N GLN A 356 20.39 25.51 -12.22
CA GLN A 356 18.96 25.26 -12.07
C GLN A 356 18.67 24.62 -10.71
N LEU A 357 19.44 23.59 -10.34
CA LEU A 357 19.31 22.90 -9.05
C LEU A 357 19.43 23.88 -7.86
N ALA A 358 20.40 24.80 -7.90
CA ALA A 358 20.61 25.79 -6.85
C ALA A 358 19.45 26.79 -6.67
N LYS A 359 18.60 26.95 -7.69
CA LYS A 359 17.45 27.87 -7.70
C LYS A 359 16.13 27.22 -7.36
N GLN A 360 16.09 25.90 -7.14
CA GLN A 360 14.83 25.22 -6.82
C GLN A 360 14.21 25.76 -5.53
N PRO A 361 12.89 26.00 -5.46
CA PRO A 361 12.25 26.45 -4.23
C PRO A 361 12.13 25.30 -3.21
N PHE A 362 11.70 25.61 -1.98
CA PHE A 362 11.30 24.58 -1.03
C PHE A 362 9.95 23.98 -1.42
N GLY A 363 9.78 22.68 -1.17
CA GLY A 363 8.60 21.93 -1.57
C GLY A 363 8.95 20.60 -2.22
N ASP A 364 7.91 19.93 -2.72
CA ASP A 364 8.02 18.65 -3.40
C ASP A 364 8.60 18.76 -4.82
N ILE A 365 9.88 19.10 -4.89
CA ILE A 365 10.67 19.23 -6.12
C ILE A 365 12.02 18.57 -5.90
N ALA A 366 12.53 17.86 -6.92
CA ALA A 366 13.88 17.31 -6.88
C ALA A 366 14.90 18.42 -6.62
N GLY A 367 15.68 18.27 -5.56
CA GLY A 367 16.54 19.35 -5.10
C GLY A 367 17.46 18.94 -3.97
N SER A 368 18.52 19.71 -3.78
CA SER A 368 19.52 19.50 -2.74
C SER A 368 19.14 20.24 -1.45
N GLY A 369 19.41 19.61 -0.30
CA GLY A 369 19.21 20.15 1.04
C GLY A 369 17.82 19.89 1.66
N PRO A 370 17.70 20.04 3.00
CA PRO A 370 16.42 19.90 3.70
C PRO A 370 15.37 20.90 3.21
N GLY A 371 14.11 20.46 3.11
CA GLY A 371 13.01 21.25 2.55
C GLY A 371 12.81 21.07 1.05
N ARG A 372 13.68 20.30 0.40
CA ARG A 372 13.49 19.79 -0.96
C ARG A 372 13.49 18.28 -0.96
N ASN A 373 13.09 17.68 -2.07
CA ASN A 373 13.05 16.24 -2.24
C ASN A 373 14.46 15.70 -2.55
N TRP A 374 15.37 15.72 -1.58
CA TRP A 374 16.77 15.32 -1.77
C TRP A 374 17.01 13.82 -1.59
N ALA A 375 16.23 13.19 -0.71
CA ALA A 375 16.33 11.75 -0.42
C ALA A 375 15.26 10.95 -1.15
N HIS A 376 14.00 11.41 -1.08
CA HIS A 376 12.84 10.69 -1.57
C HIS A 376 12.82 9.23 -1.07
N VAL A 377 12.66 9.02 0.23
CA VAL A 377 12.77 7.68 0.82
C VAL A 377 11.52 6.83 0.54
N ASN A 378 11.52 5.91 -0.41
CA ASN A 378 10.29 5.25 -0.86
C ASN A 378 9.98 3.91 -0.18
N SER A 379 10.86 3.39 0.66
CA SER A 379 10.59 2.21 1.49
C SER A 379 11.33 2.27 2.81
N VAL A 380 10.79 1.55 3.79
CA VAL A 380 11.46 1.22 5.05
C VAL A 380 11.18 -0.26 5.34
N SER A 381 12.16 -0.94 5.90
CA SER A 381 12.08 -2.31 6.42
C SER A 381 12.77 -2.36 7.78
N TYR A 382 12.26 -3.16 8.71
CA TYR A 382 12.85 -3.33 10.04
C TYR A 382 13.68 -4.61 10.09
N ASP A 383 14.90 -4.51 10.60
CA ASP A 383 15.76 -5.66 10.87
C ASP A 383 15.73 -5.99 12.37
N PRO A 384 15.00 -7.03 12.79
CA PRO A 384 14.90 -7.41 14.19
C PRO A 384 16.19 -7.97 14.77
N ARG A 385 17.15 -8.37 13.92
CA ARG A 385 18.39 -9.03 14.37
C ARG A 385 19.32 -8.08 15.13
N ASP A 386 19.21 -6.78 14.88
CA ASP A 386 20.08 -5.76 15.47
C ASP A 386 19.40 -4.39 15.69
N ASP A 387 18.07 -4.37 15.80
CA ASP A 387 17.21 -3.20 16.00
C ASP A 387 17.58 -2.02 15.09
N SER A 388 17.49 -2.26 13.78
CA SER A 388 17.83 -1.26 12.77
C SER A 388 16.77 -1.18 11.69
N ILE A 389 16.89 -0.15 10.86
CA ILE A 389 16.04 0.05 9.69
C ILE A 389 16.88 -0.02 8.42
N ILE A 390 16.27 -0.54 7.35
CA ILE A 390 16.80 -0.47 5.98
C ILE A 390 15.84 0.41 5.19
N ILE A 391 16.37 1.47 4.58
CA ILE A 391 15.61 2.41 3.77
C ILE A 391 16.05 2.38 2.31
N SER A 392 15.14 2.65 1.39
CA SER A 392 15.45 2.93 -0.01
C SER A 392 15.27 4.42 -0.29
N SER A 393 16.35 5.09 -0.72
CA SER A 393 16.34 6.48 -1.13
C SER A 393 16.45 6.57 -2.65
N ARG A 394 15.39 7.07 -3.30
CA ARG A 394 15.33 7.19 -4.76
C ARG A 394 16.38 8.17 -5.27
N HIS A 395 16.43 9.37 -4.70
CA HIS A 395 17.27 10.46 -5.21
C HIS A 395 18.73 10.39 -4.76
N GLN A 396 19.05 9.39 -3.93
CA GLN A 396 20.44 9.03 -3.64
C GLN A 396 20.86 7.74 -4.34
N SER A 397 19.96 7.06 -5.08
CA SER A 397 20.17 5.72 -5.66
C SER A 397 20.85 4.80 -4.65
N ALA A 398 20.25 4.69 -3.46
CA ALA A 398 20.88 4.04 -2.32
C ALA A 398 19.89 3.24 -1.46
N ILE A 399 20.31 2.02 -1.10
CA ILE A 399 19.71 1.23 -0.03
C ILE A 399 20.63 1.35 1.19
N ILE A 400 20.09 1.79 2.33
CA ILE A 400 20.90 2.22 3.48
C ILE A 400 20.39 1.55 4.74
N LYS A 401 21.28 0.94 5.52
CA LYS A 401 20.97 0.43 6.87
C LYS A 401 21.40 1.41 7.94
N ILE A 402 20.50 1.75 8.86
CA ILE A 402 20.71 2.72 9.93
C ILE A 402 20.32 2.10 11.27
N GLY A 403 21.23 2.14 12.24
CA GLY A 403 20.98 1.61 13.58
C GLY A 403 20.01 2.45 14.40
N ARG A 404 19.50 1.87 15.50
CA ARG A 404 18.79 2.58 16.56
C ARG A 404 19.58 3.77 17.12
N ASP A 405 20.90 3.65 17.15
CA ASP A 405 21.86 4.68 17.56
C ASP A 405 22.02 5.83 16.55
N LYS A 406 21.22 5.82 15.47
CA LYS A 406 21.21 6.81 14.38
C LYS A 406 22.49 6.81 13.53
N LYS A 407 23.31 5.77 13.62
CA LYS A 407 24.52 5.62 12.80
C LYS A 407 24.26 4.75 11.57
N VAL A 408 24.83 5.17 10.45
CA VAL A 408 24.82 4.37 9.22
C VAL A 408 25.71 3.14 9.40
N LYS A 409 25.13 1.96 9.18
CA LYS A 409 25.82 0.67 9.24
C LYS A 409 26.49 0.36 7.90
N TRP A 410 25.74 0.46 6.80
CA TRP A 410 26.24 0.29 5.43
C TRP A 410 25.35 1.03 4.42
N ILE A 411 25.91 1.28 3.23
CA ILE A 411 25.28 1.91 2.08
C ILE A 411 25.53 1.03 0.86
N LEU A 412 24.45 0.57 0.22
CA LEU A 412 24.47 -0.06 -1.10
C LEU A 412 24.14 1.01 -2.15
N SER A 413 25.17 1.60 -2.77
CA SER A 413 25.08 2.69 -3.75
C SER A 413 26.40 2.83 -4.50
N ASP A 414 26.38 3.41 -5.69
CA ASP A 414 27.60 3.89 -6.36
C ASP A 414 28.39 4.84 -5.43
N PRO A 415 29.73 4.73 -5.35
CA PRO A 415 30.55 5.49 -4.39
C PRO A 415 30.63 7.00 -4.67
N SER A 416 30.20 7.47 -5.85
CA SER A 416 30.32 8.88 -6.24
C SER A 416 29.53 9.81 -5.33
N GLY A 417 30.10 10.98 -5.03
CA GLY A 417 29.48 12.00 -4.18
C GLY A 417 29.56 11.74 -2.68
N TRP A 418 29.70 10.49 -2.23
CA TRP A 418 29.79 10.16 -0.80
C TRP A 418 31.11 10.66 -0.21
N LYS A 419 31.04 11.31 0.96
CA LYS A 419 32.19 11.93 1.63
C LYS A 419 32.33 11.47 3.08
N GLY A 420 33.52 11.67 3.65
CA GLY A 420 33.79 11.48 5.07
C GLY A 420 33.46 10.07 5.57
N GLU A 421 32.74 10.00 6.70
CA GLU A 421 32.34 8.72 7.29
C GLU A 421 31.33 7.94 6.43
N LEU A 422 30.47 8.61 5.67
CA LEU A 422 29.50 7.94 4.80
C LEU A 422 30.18 7.19 3.65
N ALA A 423 31.24 7.76 3.07
CA ALA A 423 32.04 7.09 2.04
C ALA A 423 32.62 5.75 2.54
N LYS A 424 33.02 5.69 3.82
CA LYS A 424 33.52 4.44 4.45
C LYS A 424 32.43 3.39 4.66
N LYS A 425 31.15 3.78 4.56
CA LYS A 425 30.00 2.87 4.70
C LYS A 425 29.52 2.31 3.37
N VAL A 426 30.03 2.81 2.24
CA VAL A 426 29.71 2.26 0.91
C VAL A 426 30.29 0.85 0.79
N LEU A 427 29.42 -0.11 0.46
CA LEU A 427 29.77 -1.52 0.32
C LEU A 427 30.64 -1.75 -0.92
N LYS A 428 31.56 -2.72 -0.83
CA LYS A 428 32.44 -3.09 -1.96
C LYS A 428 31.86 -4.28 -2.73
N PRO A 429 31.65 -4.16 -4.06
CA PRO A 429 31.16 -5.27 -4.85
C PRO A 429 32.16 -6.42 -4.91
N VAL A 430 31.65 -7.65 -4.77
CA VAL A 430 32.42 -8.89 -4.91
C VAL A 430 31.68 -9.87 -5.81
N ASP A 431 32.42 -10.77 -6.45
CA ASP A 431 31.84 -11.88 -7.22
C ASP A 431 31.25 -12.97 -6.30
N SER A 432 30.70 -14.03 -6.91
CA SER A 432 30.13 -15.18 -6.18
C SER A 432 31.13 -15.95 -5.32
N ASN A 433 32.43 -15.77 -5.54
CA ASN A 433 33.51 -16.36 -4.74
C ASN A 433 34.06 -15.38 -3.69
N GLY A 434 33.51 -14.18 -3.57
CA GLY A 434 33.96 -13.15 -2.65
C GLY A 434 35.20 -12.37 -3.12
N LYS A 435 35.60 -12.50 -4.39
CA LYS A 435 36.70 -11.70 -4.95
C LYS A 435 36.20 -10.29 -5.25
N PRO A 436 36.94 -9.23 -4.85
CA PRO A 436 36.62 -7.85 -5.21
C PRO A 436 36.46 -7.66 -6.73
N LEU A 437 35.42 -6.95 -7.12
CA LEU A 437 35.21 -6.50 -8.50
C LEU A 437 35.89 -5.15 -8.72
N THR A 438 36.36 -4.93 -9.93
CA THR A 438 36.78 -3.60 -10.39
C THR A 438 35.55 -2.84 -10.82
N CYS A 439 35.38 -1.62 -10.31
CA CYS A 439 34.30 -0.73 -10.74
C CYS A 439 34.89 0.61 -11.17
N GLU A 440 34.68 0.97 -12.44
CA GLU A 440 35.16 2.20 -13.07
C GLU A 440 34.00 2.87 -13.81
N ALA A 441 33.95 4.20 -13.78
CA ALA A 441 32.90 4.99 -14.45
C ALA A 441 31.47 4.47 -14.17
N HIS A 442 31.16 4.18 -12.89
CA HIS A 442 29.85 3.69 -12.42
C HIS A 442 29.46 2.26 -12.85
N HIS A 443 30.35 1.54 -13.54
CA HIS A 443 30.14 0.16 -13.97
C HIS A 443 31.09 -0.79 -13.26
N CYS A 444 30.64 -2.00 -12.97
CA CYS A 444 31.46 -3.06 -12.38
C CYS A 444 31.60 -4.24 -13.34
N ASP A 445 32.78 -4.86 -13.35
CA ASP A 445 32.99 -6.11 -14.08
C ASP A 445 32.11 -7.25 -13.52
N GLY A 446 31.86 -8.29 -14.32
CA GLY A 446 31.25 -9.53 -13.82
C GLY A 446 29.74 -9.49 -13.59
N GLY A 447 29.03 -8.53 -14.19
CA GLY A 447 27.56 -8.49 -14.21
C GLY A 447 26.89 -7.86 -12.99
N PHE A 448 27.67 -7.44 -11.99
CA PHE A 448 27.16 -6.61 -10.91
C PHE A 448 26.79 -5.22 -11.44
N ASP A 449 25.64 -4.71 -11.05
CA ASP A 449 25.29 -3.30 -11.22
C ASP A 449 24.63 -2.78 -9.95
N TRP A 450 24.76 -1.50 -9.67
CA TRP A 450 24.06 -0.82 -8.60
C TRP A 450 22.56 -0.71 -8.89
N THR A 451 21.81 -0.28 -7.90
CA THR A 451 20.42 0.11 -8.09
C THR A 451 20.34 1.60 -8.38
N TRP A 452 19.46 2.01 -9.29
CA TRP A 452 19.30 3.38 -9.72
C TRP A 452 17.85 3.79 -9.57
N THR A 453 17.62 4.87 -8.82
CA THR A 453 16.28 5.41 -8.50
C THR A 453 15.28 4.36 -8.01
N GLN A 454 15.78 3.35 -7.29
CA GLN A 454 15.09 2.12 -6.97
C GLN A 454 13.96 2.26 -5.93
N HIS A 455 13.07 1.27 -5.91
CA HIS A 455 12.01 1.11 -4.93
C HIS A 455 12.14 -0.20 -4.14
N THR A 456 11.47 -0.24 -2.98
CA THR A 456 11.29 -1.44 -2.14
C THR A 456 12.59 -2.16 -1.81
N GLY A 457 13.62 -1.41 -1.39
CA GLY A 457 14.82 -1.98 -0.77
C GLY A 457 14.47 -2.62 0.56
N TRP A 458 14.06 -3.90 0.52
CA TRP A 458 13.48 -4.62 1.64
C TRP A 458 14.37 -5.79 2.08
N LEU A 459 14.43 -6.00 3.39
CA LEU A 459 15.05 -7.18 3.97
C LEU A 459 14.32 -8.44 3.50
N VAL A 460 15.05 -9.52 3.23
CA VAL A 460 14.51 -10.87 3.07
C VAL A 460 14.85 -11.68 4.31
N PRO A 461 13.99 -11.74 5.35
CA PRO A 461 14.36 -12.34 6.63
C PRO A 461 14.74 -13.82 6.49
N SER A 462 14.00 -14.57 5.66
CA SER A 462 14.20 -16.01 5.44
C SER A 462 15.55 -16.36 4.81
N LYS A 463 16.19 -15.44 4.07
CA LYS A 463 17.52 -15.63 3.46
C LYS A 463 18.65 -14.94 4.24
N SER A 464 18.32 -14.13 5.25
CA SER A 464 19.28 -13.28 5.97
C SER A 464 19.81 -13.96 7.23
N THR A 465 20.85 -14.80 7.06
CA THR A 465 21.42 -15.65 8.14
C THR A 465 22.94 -15.47 8.27
N GLY A 466 23.51 -15.92 9.40
CA GLY A 466 24.98 -16.02 9.56
C GLY A 466 25.75 -14.71 9.46
N GLY A 467 25.16 -13.59 9.87
CA GLY A 467 25.77 -12.25 9.73
C GLY A 467 25.70 -11.67 8.31
N LYS A 468 24.99 -12.34 7.39
CA LYS A 468 24.67 -11.84 6.07
C LYS A 468 23.27 -11.23 6.07
N THR A 469 23.10 -10.18 5.27
CA THR A 469 21.81 -9.52 5.05
C THR A 469 21.45 -9.63 3.58
N VAL A 470 20.28 -10.18 3.28
CA VAL A 470 19.76 -10.26 1.91
C VAL A 470 18.69 -9.20 1.75
N VAL A 471 18.79 -8.41 0.68
CA VAL A 471 17.80 -7.41 0.31
C VAL A 471 17.33 -7.61 -1.11
N THR A 472 16.07 -7.35 -1.36
CA THR A 472 15.51 -7.24 -2.72
C THR A 472 15.16 -5.80 -3.02
N ALA A 473 15.18 -5.42 -4.29
CA ALA A 473 14.75 -4.11 -4.75
C ALA A 473 14.18 -4.18 -6.16
N PHE A 474 13.25 -3.28 -6.47
CA PHE A 474 12.91 -2.95 -7.84
C PHE A 474 13.83 -1.81 -8.29
N ASP A 475 14.88 -2.14 -9.02
CA ASP A 475 15.79 -1.19 -9.65
C ASP A 475 15.09 -0.54 -10.85
N ASN A 476 14.52 0.65 -10.65
CA ASN A 476 13.78 1.37 -11.69
C ASN A 476 14.68 1.68 -12.89
N GLY A 477 15.92 2.10 -12.66
CA GLY A 477 16.93 2.24 -13.71
C GLY A 477 17.04 3.63 -14.34
N ASP A 478 16.30 4.64 -13.86
CA ASP A 478 16.56 6.02 -14.27
C ASP A 478 17.87 6.53 -13.64
N ALA A 479 18.61 7.36 -14.38
CA ALA A 479 19.96 7.83 -14.06
C ALA A 479 21.02 6.71 -13.94
N ARG A 480 20.77 5.54 -14.55
CA ARG A 480 21.72 4.41 -14.56
C ARG A 480 23.07 4.86 -15.12
N GLY A 481 24.13 4.64 -14.35
CA GLY A 481 25.49 5.08 -14.71
C GLY A 481 25.76 6.57 -14.43
N MET A 482 24.93 7.25 -13.61
CA MET A 482 24.99 8.71 -13.39
C MET A 482 24.81 9.53 -14.68
N GLU A 483 24.07 8.98 -15.65
CA GLU A 483 23.80 9.66 -16.92
C GLU A 483 22.40 9.33 -17.45
N GLN A 484 21.97 10.08 -18.47
CA GLN A 484 20.84 9.71 -19.30
C GLN A 484 21.37 9.02 -20.57
N PRO A 485 20.77 7.89 -20.99
CA PRO A 485 21.20 7.23 -22.20
C PRO A 485 20.88 8.07 -23.44
N ALA A 486 21.55 7.77 -24.56
CA ALA A 486 21.34 8.47 -25.82
C ALA A 486 19.88 8.47 -26.31
N MET A 487 19.14 7.40 -26.02
CA MET A 487 17.71 7.27 -26.34
C MET A 487 16.94 6.76 -25.10
N PRO A 488 15.74 7.31 -24.78
CA PRO A 488 14.93 6.83 -23.66
C PRO A 488 14.61 5.33 -23.73
N SER A 489 14.47 4.75 -24.93
CA SER A 489 14.20 3.33 -25.15
C SER A 489 15.35 2.40 -24.76
N MET A 490 16.53 2.93 -24.42
CA MET A 490 17.66 2.15 -23.88
C MET A 490 17.54 1.93 -22.36
N LYS A 491 16.59 2.58 -21.69
CA LYS A 491 16.34 2.37 -20.26
C LYS A 491 15.68 1.01 -20.02
N TYR A 492 16.04 0.40 -18.90
CA TYR A 492 15.47 -0.87 -18.44
C TYR A 492 15.41 -0.88 -16.91
N SER A 493 14.42 -1.59 -16.39
CA SER A 493 14.27 -1.87 -14.96
C SER A 493 14.71 -3.28 -14.63
N ARG A 494 14.98 -3.54 -13.35
CA ARG A 494 15.29 -4.88 -12.85
C ARG A 494 14.59 -5.18 -11.53
N GLY A 495 14.12 -6.40 -11.35
CA GLY A 495 14.05 -6.98 -10.01
C GLY A 495 15.44 -7.53 -9.66
N VAL A 496 15.97 -7.21 -8.48
CA VAL A 496 17.32 -7.60 -8.09
C VAL A 496 17.40 -8.07 -6.64
N GLU A 497 18.25 -9.05 -6.37
CA GLU A 497 18.58 -9.55 -5.03
C GLU A 497 20.08 -9.37 -4.76
N TYR A 498 20.40 -8.78 -3.61
CA TYR A 498 21.77 -8.64 -3.13
C TYR A 498 21.97 -9.35 -1.80
N GLN A 499 23.17 -9.90 -1.60
CA GLN A 499 23.63 -10.38 -0.30
C GLN A 499 24.77 -9.49 0.19
N ILE A 500 24.64 -9.01 1.42
CA ILE A 500 25.56 -8.09 2.08
C ILE A 500 26.27 -8.85 3.20
N ASP A 501 27.60 -8.77 3.21
CA ASP A 501 28.41 -9.15 4.36
C ASP A 501 28.66 -7.92 5.23
N GLU A 502 27.91 -7.79 6.31
CA GLU A 502 28.00 -6.60 7.17
C GLU A 502 29.34 -6.50 7.90
N LYS A 503 30.02 -7.63 8.13
CA LYS A 503 31.32 -7.66 8.80
C LYS A 503 32.44 -7.22 7.86
N ASN A 504 32.43 -7.74 6.63
CA ASN A 504 33.48 -7.46 5.65
C ASN A 504 33.19 -6.22 4.79
N MET A 505 32.00 -5.61 4.93
CA MET A 505 31.55 -4.46 4.15
C MET A 505 31.57 -4.72 2.64
N THR A 506 31.11 -5.90 2.24
CA THR A 506 31.03 -6.33 0.83
C THR A 506 29.60 -6.65 0.42
N VAL A 507 29.33 -6.60 -0.88
CA VAL A 507 28.03 -6.94 -1.47
C VAL A 507 28.20 -7.79 -2.72
N SER A 508 27.37 -8.82 -2.86
CA SER A 508 27.26 -9.64 -4.07
C SER A 508 25.85 -9.53 -4.64
N GLN A 509 25.73 -9.35 -5.96
CA GLN A 509 24.45 -9.47 -6.66
C GLN A 509 24.17 -10.96 -6.88
N MET A 510 23.08 -11.46 -6.32
CA MET A 510 22.74 -12.89 -6.33
C MET A 510 21.88 -13.27 -7.52
N TRP A 511 21.02 -12.34 -7.95
CA TRP A 511 20.02 -12.58 -8.97
C TRP A 511 19.51 -11.26 -9.54
N GLU A 512 19.12 -11.27 -10.82
CA GLU A 512 18.38 -10.18 -11.47
C GLU A 512 17.37 -10.72 -12.49
N TYR A 513 16.35 -9.92 -12.80
CA TYR A 513 15.36 -10.17 -13.85
C TYR A 513 14.89 -8.85 -14.45
N GLY A 514 14.52 -8.84 -15.74
CA GLY A 514 13.85 -7.70 -16.38
C GLY A 514 14.73 -6.89 -17.35
N LYS A 515 16.06 -6.94 -17.20
CA LYS A 515 17.01 -6.25 -18.09
C LYS A 515 16.79 -6.58 -19.57
N GLU A 516 16.68 -7.87 -19.90
CA GLU A 516 16.46 -8.35 -21.27
C GLU A 516 15.05 -8.07 -21.81
N ARG A 517 14.12 -7.61 -20.96
CA ARG A 517 12.77 -7.19 -21.38
C ARG A 517 12.73 -5.74 -21.86
N GLY A 518 13.83 -4.99 -21.68
CA GLY A 518 14.00 -3.65 -22.24
C GLY A 518 12.94 -2.65 -21.80
N PHE A 519 12.67 -1.67 -22.67
CA PHE A 519 11.78 -0.54 -22.38
C PHE A 519 10.32 -0.94 -22.15
N ASP A 520 9.86 -2.03 -22.75
CA ASP A 520 8.47 -2.51 -22.59
C ASP A 520 8.17 -2.95 -21.15
N TRP A 521 9.19 -3.34 -20.38
CA TRP A 521 9.08 -3.66 -18.97
C TRP A 521 9.69 -2.58 -18.06
N TYR A 522 10.25 -1.51 -18.62
CA TYR A 522 10.84 -0.41 -17.86
C TYR A 522 9.78 0.42 -17.13
N SER A 523 9.90 0.50 -15.81
CA SER A 523 9.14 1.39 -14.94
C SER A 523 10.04 2.44 -14.33
N ALA A 524 9.93 3.69 -14.81
CA ALA A 524 10.73 4.82 -14.33
C ALA A 524 10.52 5.15 -12.84
N ILE A 525 9.37 4.79 -12.29
CA ILE A 525 8.89 5.20 -10.98
C ILE A 525 8.05 4.08 -10.34
N THR A 526 7.82 4.18 -9.03
CA THR A 526 6.97 3.25 -8.26
C THR A 526 7.50 1.81 -8.32
N SER A 527 6.62 0.79 -8.39
CA SER A 527 6.96 -0.63 -8.44
C SER A 527 7.37 -1.28 -7.12
N VAL A 528 7.44 -2.62 -7.16
CA VAL A 528 7.83 -3.48 -6.04
C VAL A 528 8.51 -4.75 -6.55
N THR A 529 9.52 -5.20 -5.80
CA THR A 529 10.10 -6.54 -5.86
C THR A 529 10.18 -7.10 -4.44
N GLU A 530 9.67 -8.30 -4.23
CA GLU A 530 9.65 -8.97 -2.93
C GLU A 530 9.82 -10.47 -3.08
N TYR A 531 10.64 -11.08 -2.23
CA TYR A 531 10.76 -12.53 -2.16
C TYR A 531 9.58 -13.17 -1.43
N ARG A 532 9.00 -14.21 -2.02
CA ARG A 532 7.91 -15.02 -1.45
C ARG A 532 8.43 -16.38 -0.99
N PRO A 533 8.71 -16.55 0.32
CA PRO A 533 9.29 -17.80 0.83
C PRO A 533 8.37 -19.01 0.68
N GLU A 534 7.06 -18.80 0.71
CA GLU A 534 6.04 -19.85 0.66
C GLU A 534 5.97 -20.55 -0.71
N THR A 535 6.22 -19.80 -1.78
CA THR A 535 6.26 -20.31 -3.17
C THR A 535 7.66 -20.38 -3.75
N LYS A 536 8.67 -19.83 -3.05
CA LYS A 536 10.04 -19.64 -3.55
C LYS A 536 10.03 -18.92 -4.89
N THR A 537 9.36 -17.78 -4.93
CA THR A 537 9.25 -16.91 -6.10
C THR A 537 9.70 -15.50 -5.77
N MET A 538 10.15 -14.77 -6.78
CA MET A 538 10.35 -13.33 -6.78
C MET A 538 9.08 -12.71 -7.33
N PHE A 539 8.29 -12.10 -6.46
CA PHE A 539 7.12 -11.31 -6.81
C PHE A 539 7.56 -9.92 -7.27
N MET A 540 7.08 -9.49 -8.43
CA MET A 540 7.44 -8.22 -9.03
C MET A 540 6.21 -7.55 -9.64
N TYR A 541 6.17 -6.22 -9.57
CA TYR A 541 5.17 -5.43 -10.29
C TYR A 541 5.85 -4.25 -10.96
N SER A 542 6.07 -4.34 -12.27
CA SER A 542 6.47 -3.22 -13.12
C SER A 542 5.24 -2.34 -13.39
N ALA A 543 5.07 -1.33 -12.54
CA ALA A 543 3.81 -0.63 -12.33
C ALA A 543 3.57 0.48 -13.38
N THR A 544 4.64 1.01 -13.96
CA THR A 544 4.60 2.03 -15.02
C THR A 544 5.35 1.57 -16.27
N ALA A 545 5.22 0.29 -16.61
CA ALA A 545 5.93 -0.34 -17.72
C ALA A 545 5.64 0.38 -19.06
N GLY A 546 6.70 0.71 -19.81
CA GLY A 546 6.59 1.36 -21.12
C GLY A 546 6.00 2.78 -21.10
N MET A 547 5.98 3.44 -19.94
CA MET A 547 5.38 4.77 -19.78
C MET A 547 6.03 5.81 -20.70
N SER A 548 5.21 6.43 -21.56
CA SER A 548 5.59 7.52 -22.49
C SER A 548 4.61 8.71 -22.47
N GLY A 549 3.67 8.74 -21.51
CA GLY A 549 2.87 9.91 -21.15
C GLY A 549 1.53 10.11 -21.89
N THR A 550 1.28 9.47 -23.03
CA THR A 550 0.09 9.79 -23.87
C THR A 550 -0.96 8.68 -23.97
N LYS A 551 -0.62 7.44 -23.59
CA LYS A 551 -1.50 6.28 -23.69
C LYS A 551 -1.75 5.68 -22.30
N PRO A 552 -2.90 5.00 -22.08
CA PRO A 552 -3.07 4.15 -20.92
C PRO A 552 -1.91 3.15 -20.82
N ILE A 553 -1.39 2.99 -19.62
CA ILE A 553 -0.25 2.12 -19.33
C ILE A 553 -0.74 0.68 -19.19
N VAL A 554 0.10 -0.27 -19.58
CA VAL A 554 -0.07 -1.69 -19.26
C VAL A 554 1.01 -2.08 -18.28
N SER A 555 0.67 -2.16 -16.99
CA SER A 555 1.60 -2.65 -15.97
C SER A 555 1.77 -4.16 -16.08
N VAL A 556 2.90 -4.70 -15.61
CA VAL A 556 3.20 -6.13 -15.65
C VAL A 556 3.47 -6.64 -14.24
N LEU A 557 2.70 -7.64 -13.80
CA LEU A 557 2.92 -8.37 -12.56
C LEU A 557 3.52 -9.73 -12.90
N ASP A 558 4.65 -10.05 -12.27
CA ASP A 558 5.37 -11.31 -12.47
C ASP A 558 5.58 -12.03 -11.13
N GLU A 559 5.43 -13.35 -11.09
CA GLU A 559 6.09 -14.21 -10.10
C GLU A 559 7.09 -15.11 -10.84
N VAL A 560 8.38 -14.93 -10.56
CA VAL A 560 9.48 -15.69 -11.19
C VAL A 560 10.08 -16.66 -10.19
N LYS A 561 10.37 -17.90 -10.59
CA LYS A 561 10.95 -18.90 -9.70
C LYS A 561 12.34 -18.47 -9.19
N ASP A 562 12.54 -18.54 -7.87
CA ASP A 562 13.75 -18.09 -7.17
C ASP A 562 15.04 -18.64 -7.81
N GLY A 563 16.02 -17.77 -8.02
CA GLY A 563 17.31 -18.11 -8.61
C GLY A 563 17.28 -18.48 -10.11
N THR A 564 16.14 -18.37 -10.79
CA THR A 564 16.01 -18.69 -12.22
C THR A 564 15.36 -17.55 -13.00
N GLN A 565 15.16 -17.72 -14.31
CA GLN A 565 14.42 -16.78 -15.17
C GLN A 565 13.03 -17.34 -15.55
N ASP A 566 12.59 -18.44 -14.92
CA ASP A 566 11.34 -19.12 -15.23
C ASP A 566 10.15 -18.36 -14.62
N VAL A 567 9.42 -17.65 -15.49
CA VAL A 567 8.19 -16.93 -15.13
C VAL A 567 7.11 -17.94 -14.79
N MET A 568 6.67 -18.01 -13.54
CA MET A 568 5.57 -18.89 -13.12
C MET A 568 4.20 -18.24 -13.32
N LEU A 569 4.13 -16.92 -13.18
CA LEU A 569 2.90 -16.16 -13.40
C LEU A 569 3.24 -14.81 -14.02
N GLU A 570 2.46 -14.40 -15.01
CA GLU A 570 2.48 -13.06 -15.61
C GLU A 570 1.05 -12.57 -15.81
N LEU A 571 0.74 -11.40 -15.27
CA LEU A 571 -0.52 -10.68 -15.49
C LEU A 571 -0.22 -9.31 -16.08
N LYS A 572 -1.00 -8.92 -17.10
CA LYS A 572 -1.03 -7.56 -17.63
C LYS A 572 -2.18 -6.78 -17.01
N VAL A 573 -1.88 -5.61 -16.47
CA VAL A 573 -2.88 -4.72 -15.86
C VAL A 573 -3.07 -3.50 -16.74
N HIS A 574 -4.19 -3.46 -17.43
CA HIS A 574 -4.52 -2.42 -18.40
C HIS A 574 -5.20 -1.26 -17.69
N SER A 575 -4.49 -0.14 -17.54
CA SER A 575 -5.08 1.09 -17.03
C SER A 575 -6.28 1.49 -17.91
N ASN A 576 -7.36 1.91 -17.27
CA ASN A 576 -8.60 2.30 -17.94
C ASN A 576 -8.61 3.76 -18.44
N ARG A 577 -7.51 4.51 -18.24
CA ARG A 577 -7.31 5.87 -18.76
C ARG A 577 -5.83 6.24 -18.83
N ALA A 578 -5.52 7.25 -19.64
CA ALA A 578 -4.22 7.93 -19.58
C ALA A 578 -4.06 8.68 -18.24
N GLY A 579 -2.84 8.69 -17.72
CA GLY A 579 -2.48 9.32 -16.44
C GLY A 579 -2.86 8.53 -15.19
N MET A 580 -3.45 7.33 -15.32
CA MET A 580 -3.58 6.38 -14.21
C MET A 580 -2.29 5.55 -14.12
N LEU A 581 -1.62 5.66 -12.98
CA LEU A 581 -0.32 5.06 -12.72
C LEU A 581 -0.48 3.93 -11.69
N GLY A 582 0.11 2.77 -11.96
CA GLY A 582 0.31 1.77 -10.92
C GLY A 582 1.27 2.32 -9.86
N TYR A 583 1.04 2.01 -8.59
CA TYR A 583 1.99 2.30 -7.51
C TYR A 583 2.69 1.03 -7.05
N ARG A 584 1.94 0.10 -6.46
CA ARG A 584 2.41 -1.22 -6.03
C ARG A 584 1.30 -2.26 -6.17
N ALA A 585 1.68 -3.53 -6.07
CA ALA A 585 0.76 -4.62 -5.84
C ALA A 585 1.19 -5.40 -4.58
N LEU A 586 0.25 -6.12 -3.98
CA LEU A 586 0.43 -6.92 -2.77
C LEU A 586 -0.26 -8.26 -2.96
N ILE A 587 0.36 -9.35 -2.51
CA ILE A 587 -0.29 -10.66 -2.42
C ILE A 587 -1.16 -10.69 -1.17
N ILE A 588 -2.40 -11.14 -1.33
CA ILE A 588 -3.38 -11.28 -0.26
C ILE A 588 -3.57 -12.77 0.05
N ASP A 589 -3.38 -13.14 1.32
CA ASP A 589 -3.60 -14.48 1.84
C ASP A 589 -4.95 -14.56 2.59
N PRO A 590 -6.00 -15.16 1.99
CA PRO A 590 -7.29 -15.31 2.65
C PRO A 590 -7.22 -16.24 3.87
N GLU A 591 -6.24 -17.14 3.97
CA GLU A 591 -6.10 -18.06 5.11
C GLU A 591 -5.72 -17.35 6.41
N GLN A 592 -5.15 -16.14 6.34
CA GLN A 592 -4.81 -15.37 7.55
C GLN A 592 -5.91 -14.42 8.00
N MET A 593 -6.82 -14.00 7.10
CA MET A 593 -7.76 -12.88 7.36
C MET A 593 -8.63 -13.11 8.59
N PHE A 594 -9.13 -14.33 8.75
CA PHE A 594 -10.13 -14.69 9.76
C PHE A 594 -9.72 -15.92 10.56
N LYS A 595 -8.42 -16.24 10.59
CA LYS A 595 -7.89 -17.48 11.16
C LYS A 595 -8.12 -17.64 12.67
N LYS A 596 -8.18 -16.53 13.39
CA LYS A 596 -8.21 -16.51 14.87
C LYS A 596 -9.62 -16.67 15.41
#